data_AF-A0A954EG61-F1
#
_entry.id   AF-A0A954EG61-F1
#
_cell.length_a   1.000
_cell.length_b   1.000
_cell.length_c   1.000
_cell.angle_alpha   90.00
_cell.angle_beta   90.00
_cell.angle_gamma   90.00
#
_symmetry.space_group_name_H-M   'P 1'
#
loop_
_entity.id
_entity.type
_entity.pdbx_description
1 polymer ?
#
loop_
_entity_poly.entity_id
_entity_poly.type
_entity_poly.pdbx_seq_one_letter_code
_entity_poly.pdbx_strand_id
1 'polypeptide(L)'
;MQDWDLPELASDGTGKGIIRIPCERDVPFTPRVRALVDTPEFQRLHHISQLGLVRAVYPGANHTRFEHALGVYDNAVRYLTRLVGDVRFRELCTPRDGELLLVAALLHDLGHWPYCHPIEDLGLAALPHHEESAGRFLLGQTDLNRVLREVWQIDPADVLDLLAPRTHSPRMKMLRSILSGPIDIDKMDYLDRDSLHAGVPYGRNFDRNRLISSLTLNEAGDSLAIDSKGKTAAELMVFARYVMFSEVYWHHAVRSATTMFARAFYHLHQQIDLDAFFRGRESDSIENLRQQARGTASEQLLEGIF
;
A
#
# COMPACT_ATOMS: atom_id res chain seq x y z
N MET A 1 13.95 6.28 -29.78
CA MET A 1 13.73 6.58 -28.34
C MET A 1 12.30 6.17 -28.05
N GLN A 2 12.05 5.24 -27.12
CA GLN A 2 10.67 4.78 -26.83
C GLN A 2 9.84 5.95 -26.30
N ASP A 3 8.61 6.11 -26.80
CA ASP A 3 7.73 7.20 -26.42
C ASP A 3 7.05 6.88 -25.08
N TRP A 4 7.15 7.79 -24.11
CA TRP A 4 6.62 7.63 -22.75
C TRP A 4 5.29 8.40 -22.59
N ASP A 5 4.45 8.31 -23.62
CA ASP A 5 3.15 8.95 -23.68
C ASP A 5 2.10 8.13 -22.91
N LEU A 6 2.30 7.99 -21.59
CA LEU A 6 1.28 7.39 -20.72
C LEU A 6 0.21 8.44 -20.40
N PRO A 7 -1.09 8.09 -20.54
CA PRO A 7 -2.17 9.01 -20.23
C PRO A 7 -2.05 9.61 -18.84
N GLU A 8 -1.55 8.88 -17.86
CA GLU A 8 -1.39 9.34 -16.48
C GLU A 8 -0.30 10.41 -16.31
N LEU A 9 0.72 10.43 -17.17
CA LEU A 9 1.87 11.35 -17.12
C LEU A 9 1.62 12.68 -17.85
N ALA A 10 0.68 12.74 -18.79
CA ALA A 10 0.42 13.95 -19.60
C ALA A 10 0.14 15.23 -18.77
N SER A 11 0.76 16.35 -19.11
CA SER A 11 0.68 17.61 -18.35
C SER A 11 -0.55 18.46 -18.68
N ASP A 12 -1.23 18.20 -19.81
CA ASP A 12 -2.29 19.06 -20.34
C ASP A 12 -3.66 18.87 -19.68
N GLY A 13 -3.82 17.87 -18.80
CA GLY A 13 -5.06 17.59 -18.07
C GLY A 13 -6.27 17.24 -18.96
N THR A 14 -6.11 17.19 -20.28
CA THR A 14 -7.22 16.99 -21.21
C THR A 14 -7.65 15.53 -21.19
N GLY A 15 -8.92 15.28 -20.84
CA GLY A 15 -9.48 13.92 -20.76
C GLY A 15 -9.13 13.12 -19.49
N LYS A 16 -8.40 13.70 -18.53
CA LYS A 16 -8.15 13.07 -17.23
C LYS A 16 -9.30 13.39 -16.27
N GLY A 17 -9.98 12.34 -15.78
CA GLY A 17 -10.69 12.49 -14.52
C GLY A 17 -9.69 12.81 -13.41
N ILE A 18 -10.13 13.48 -12.35
CA ILE A 18 -9.35 13.70 -11.14
C ILE A 18 -10.17 13.16 -9.98
N ILE A 19 -9.52 12.49 -9.03
CA ILE A 19 -10.09 12.17 -7.73
C ILE A 19 -9.29 12.89 -6.64
N ARG A 20 -10.00 13.61 -5.77
CA ARG A 20 -9.40 14.32 -4.64
C ARG A 20 -9.32 13.38 -3.45
N ILE A 21 -8.14 13.29 -2.83
CA ILE A 21 -7.92 12.57 -1.56
C ILE A 21 -7.39 13.56 -0.50
N PRO A 22 -7.36 13.18 0.80
CA PRO A 22 -6.75 13.98 1.86
C PRO A 22 -5.29 14.41 1.58
N CYS A 23 -4.79 15.37 2.35
CA CYS A 23 -3.52 16.09 2.08
C CYS A 23 -3.54 16.90 0.77
N GLU A 24 -4.71 17.43 0.40
CA GLU A 24 -4.92 18.31 -0.76
C GLU A 24 -4.45 17.75 -2.10
N ARG A 25 -4.44 16.42 -2.29
CA ARG A 25 -3.89 15.79 -3.50
C ARG A 25 -4.94 15.53 -4.57
N ASP A 26 -4.68 16.02 -5.77
CA ASP A 26 -5.42 15.71 -6.99
C ASP A 26 -4.75 14.51 -7.68
N VAL A 27 -5.42 13.35 -7.64
CA VAL A 27 -4.90 12.09 -8.19
C VAL A 27 -5.41 11.91 -9.63
N PRO A 28 -4.53 11.67 -10.62
CA PRO A 28 -4.95 11.39 -12.00
C PRO A 28 -5.83 10.14 -12.09
N PHE A 29 -7.07 10.31 -12.54
CA PHE A 29 -8.09 9.26 -12.57
C PHE A 29 -8.59 9.03 -14.00
N THR A 30 -7.71 8.51 -14.85
CA THR A 30 -7.99 8.19 -16.25
C THR A 30 -9.07 7.08 -16.34
N PRO A 31 -9.76 6.92 -17.48
CA PRO A 31 -10.77 5.87 -17.64
C PRO A 31 -10.26 4.46 -17.32
N ARG A 32 -8.99 4.16 -17.63
CA ARG A 32 -8.38 2.85 -17.33
C ARG A 32 -8.03 2.66 -15.86
N VAL A 33 -7.65 3.73 -15.16
CA VAL A 33 -7.45 3.70 -13.69
C VAL A 33 -8.79 3.51 -13.00
N ARG A 34 -9.83 4.24 -13.44
CA ARG A 34 -11.19 4.04 -12.95
C ARG A 34 -11.67 2.61 -13.13
N ALA A 35 -11.39 1.98 -14.28
CA ALA A 35 -11.77 0.59 -14.53
C ALA A 35 -11.18 -0.39 -13.48
N LEU A 36 -9.96 -0.14 -12.97
CA LEU A 36 -9.39 -0.93 -11.87
C LEU A 36 -10.07 -0.60 -10.54
N VAL A 37 -10.23 0.69 -10.25
CA VAL A 37 -10.79 1.15 -8.98
C VAL A 37 -12.24 0.73 -8.79
N ASP A 38 -13.05 0.68 -9.85
CA ASP A 38 -14.46 0.30 -9.79
C ASP A 38 -14.67 -1.22 -9.64
N THR A 39 -13.61 -2.03 -9.64
CA THR A 39 -13.73 -3.48 -9.44
C THR A 39 -14.09 -3.83 -7.98
N PRO A 40 -14.90 -4.89 -7.73
CA PRO A 40 -15.23 -5.31 -6.38
C PRO A 40 -13.99 -5.61 -5.52
N GLU A 41 -12.93 -6.17 -6.13
CA GLU A 41 -11.70 -6.53 -5.44
C GLU A 41 -10.99 -5.29 -4.88
N PHE A 42 -10.96 -4.19 -5.63
CA PHE A 42 -10.37 -2.92 -5.19
C PHE A 42 -11.30 -2.17 -4.23
N GLN A 43 -12.61 -2.12 -4.51
CA GLN A 43 -13.61 -1.47 -3.66
C GLN A 43 -13.65 -2.04 -2.23
N ARG A 44 -13.25 -3.31 -2.05
CA ARG A 44 -13.05 -3.93 -0.73
C ARG A 44 -12.17 -3.10 0.21
N LEU A 45 -11.17 -2.38 -0.33
CA LEU A 45 -10.23 -1.60 0.47
C LEU A 45 -10.91 -0.49 1.30
N HIS A 46 -12.13 -0.06 0.94
CA HIS A 46 -12.95 0.83 1.78
C HIS A 46 -13.32 0.25 3.14
N HIS A 47 -13.23 -1.07 3.29
CA HIS A 47 -13.63 -1.78 4.50
C HIS A 47 -12.44 -2.35 5.28
N ILE A 48 -11.22 -1.95 4.89
CA ILE A 48 -9.97 -2.35 5.54
C ILE A 48 -9.28 -1.06 6.00
N SER A 49 -9.16 -0.90 7.31
CA SER A 49 -8.53 0.27 7.89
C SER A 49 -7.02 0.26 7.62
N GLN A 50 -6.44 1.44 7.42
CA GLN A 50 -4.99 1.58 7.23
C GLN A 50 -4.24 1.19 8.51
N LEU A 51 -4.71 1.70 9.66
CA LEU A 51 -3.99 1.60 10.93
C LEU A 51 -4.62 0.65 11.95
N GLY A 52 -5.67 -0.09 11.60
CA GLY A 52 -6.23 -1.13 12.46
C GLY A 52 -6.61 -0.60 13.84
N LEU A 53 -5.93 -1.14 14.85
CA LEU A 53 -6.19 -0.86 16.27
C LEU A 53 -5.55 0.45 16.77
N VAL A 54 -4.77 1.15 15.95
CA VAL A 54 -4.32 2.51 16.27
C VAL A 54 -5.51 3.43 16.52
N ARG A 55 -6.64 3.22 15.83
CA ARG A 55 -7.87 4.01 16.01
C ARG A 55 -8.46 3.96 17.43
N ALA A 56 -8.12 2.93 18.21
CA ALA A 56 -8.52 2.83 19.62
C ALA A 56 -7.81 3.86 20.52
N VAL A 57 -6.68 4.40 20.07
CA VAL A 57 -5.88 5.41 20.78
C VAL A 57 -5.92 6.76 20.08
N TYR A 58 -5.98 6.75 18.74
CA TYR A 58 -6.05 7.93 17.88
C TYR A 58 -7.41 7.93 17.16
N PRO A 59 -8.46 8.55 17.73
CA PRO A 59 -9.83 8.43 17.21
C PRO A 59 -10.02 8.98 15.79
N GLY A 60 -9.09 9.77 15.27
CA GLY A 60 -9.09 10.28 13.89
C GLY A 60 -8.51 9.30 12.85
N ALA A 61 -7.82 8.24 13.28
CA ALA A 61 -7.16 7.25 12.42
C ALA A 61 -8.14 6.25 11.79
N ASN A 62 -9.18 6.76 11.12
CA ASN A 62 -10.24 5.97 10.47
C ASN A 62 -10.04 5.82 8.96
N HIS A 63 -8.94 6.34 8.41
CA HIS A 63 -8.63 6.21 7.00
C HIS A 63 -8.45 4.76 6.59
N THR A 64 -8.76 4.49 5.32
CA THR A 64 -8.78 3.14 4.76
C THR A 64 -7.63 2.93 3.79
N ARG A 65 -7.36 1.65 3.47
CA ARG A 65 -6.38 1.30 2.45
C ARG A 65 -6.76 1.80 1.05
N PHE A 66 -8.04 2.14 0.83
CA PHE A 66 -8.51 2.67 -0.45
C PHE A 66 -7.88 4.03 -0.78
N GLU A 67 -7.97 5.02 0.12
CA GLU A 67 -7.37 6.33 -0.14
C GLU A 67 -5.84 6.32 -0.09
N HIS A 68 -5.25 5.36 0.65
CA HIS A 68 -3.82 5.12 0.67
C HIS A 68 -3.33 4.56 -0.68
N ALA A 69 -3.97 3.52 -1.21
CA ALA A 69 -3.66 2.97 -2.53
C ALA A 69 -3.70 4.03 -3.65
N LEU A 70 -4.69 4.92 -3.63
CA LEU A 70 -4.75 6.06 -4.57
C LEU A 70 -3.57 7.03 -4.40
N GLY A 71 -3.14 7.28 -3.16
CA GLY A 71 -2.01 8.14 -2.87
C GLY A 71 -0.65 7.54 -3.26
N VAL A 72 -0.48 6.23 -3.07
CA VAL A 72 0.70 5.47 -3.54
C VAL A 72 0.77 5.48 -5.06
N TYR A 73 -0.36 5.33 -5.74
CA TYR A 73 -0.45 5.49 -7.19
C TYR A 73 -0.09 6.92 -7.65
N ASP A 74 -0.56 7.99 -6.97
CA ASP A 74 -0.13 9.37 -7.28
C ASP A 74 1.39 9.54 -7.13
N ASN A 75 1.97 8.98 -6.07
CA ASN A 75 3.42 8.97 -5.89
C ASN A 75 4.13 8.21 -7.02
N ALA A 76 3.57 7.09 -7.50
CA ALA A 76 4.10 6.35 -8.64
C ALA A 76 4.11 7.20 -9.92
N VAL A 77 3.04 7.95 -10.21
CA VAL A 77 2.98 8.88 -11.34
C VAL A 77 4.09 9.93 -11.24
N ARG A 78 4.27 10.54 -10.06
CA ARG A 78 5.31 11.57 -9.82
C ARG A 78 6.73 11.01 -9.95
N TYR A 79 6.98 9.83 -9.38
CA TYR A 79 8.29 9.16 -9.45
C TYR A 79 8.60 8.80 -10.90
N LEU A 80 7.64 8.22 -11.61
CA LEU A 80 7.81 7.85 -13.01
C LEU A 80 8.05 9.08 -13.88
N THR A 81 7.30 10.17 -13.68
CA THR A 81 7.52 11.46 -14.37
C THR A 81 8.95 11.94 -14.21
N ARG A 82 9.53 11.83 -13.02
CA ARG A 82 10.93 12.19 -12.78
C ARG A 82 11.92 11.23 -13.43
N LEU A 83 11.71 9.92 -13.26
CA LEU A 83 12.66 8.88 -13.67
C LEU A 83 12.72 8.70 -15.19
N VAL A 84 11.62 8.95 -15.90
CA VAL A 84 11.61 8.97 -17.37
C VAL A 84 12.54 10.05 -17.95
N GLY A 85 12.86 11.10 -17.18
CA GLY A 85 13.88 12.07 -17.56
C GLY A 85 15.33 11.56 -17.46
N ASP A 86 15.56 10.43 -16.79
CA ASP A 86 16.89 9.81 -16.63
C ASP A 86 17.15 8.81 -17.78
N VAL A 87 18.24 9.02 -18.52
CA VAL A 87 18.60 8.18 -19.68
C VAL A 87 18.81 6.73 -19.26
N ARG A 88 19.43 6.48 -18.10
CA ARG A 88 19.71 5.13 -17.62
C ARG A 88 18.42 4.37 -17.30
N PHE A 89 17.41 5.07 -16.78
CA PHE A 89 16.10 4.49 -16.55
C PHE A 89 15.43 4.07 -17.86
N ARG A 90 15.49 4.92 -18.90
CA ARG A 90 14.90 4.61 -20.22
C ARG A 90 15.63 3.51 -20.99
N GLU A 91 16.90 3.26 -20.67
CA GLU A 91 17.66 2.14 -21.21
C GLU A 91 17.28 0.82 -20.53
N LEU A 92 16.93 0.86 -19.24
CA LEU A 92 16.55 -0.32 -18.46
C LEU A 92 15.07 -0.67 -18.54
N CYS A 93 14.19 0.34 -18.53
CA CYS A 93 12.74 0.20 -18.43
C CYS A 93 12.05 0.76 -19.69
N THR A 94 10.90 0.19 -20.00
CA THR A 94 10.03 0.53 -21.12
C THR A 94 8.74 1.20 -20.65
N PRO A 95 7.96 1.85 -21.52
CA PRO A 95 6.65 2.38 -21.16
C PRO A 95 5.71 1.33 -20.55
N ARG A 96 5.76 0.07 -21.00
CA ARG A 96 5.00 -1.05 -20.42
C ARG A 96 5.39 -1.34 -18.98
N ASP A 97 6.67 -1.16 -18.63
CA ASP A 97 7.14 -1.29 -17.25
C ASP A 97 6.62 -0.16 -16.37
N GLY A 98 6.48 1.05 -16.95
CA GLY A 98 5.78 2.15 -16.31
C GLY A 98 4.33 1.84 -16.01
N GLU A 99 3.59 1.28 -16.96
CA GLU A 99 2.20 0.84 -16.75
C GLU A 99 2.10 -0.23 -15.66
N LEU A 100 2.99 -1.23 -15.71
CA LEU A 100 3.08 -2.27 -14.68
C LEU A 100 3.32 -1.67 -13.29
N LEU A 101 4.23 -0.70 -13.16
CA LEU A 101 4.49 -0.01 -11.90
C LEU A 101 3.27 0.77 -11.41
N LEU A 102 2.57 1.49 -12.29
CA LEU A 102 1.36 2.25 -11.92
C LEU A 102 0.25 1.32 -11.40
N VAL A 103 0.03 0.19 -12.09
CA VAL A 103 -0.95 -0.82 -11.67
C VAL A 103 -0.54 -1.46 -10.35
N ALA A 104 0.72 -1.89 -10.21
CA ALA A 104 1.18 -2.50 -8.98
C ALA A 104 1.16 -1.53 -7.80
N ALA A 105 1.49 -0.25 -7.99
CA ALA A 105 1.37 0.78 -6.97
C ALA A 105 -0.07 0.93 -6.48
N LEU A 106 -1.03 0.95 -7.41
CA LEU A 106 -2.45 1.01 -7.06
C LEU A 106 -2.90 -0.26 -6.32
N LEU A 107 -2.42 -1.43 -6.72
CA LEU A 107 -2.87 -2.73 -6.20
C LEU A 107 -1.99 -3.30 -5.08
N HIS A 108 -0.97 -2.58 -4.60
CA HIS A 108 0.03 -3.12 -3.67
C HIS A 108 -0.59 -3.63 -2.37
N ASP A 109 -1.66 -2.97 -1.94
CA ASP A 109 -2.37 -3.26 -0.71
C ASP A 109 -3.54 -4.24 -0.87
N LEU A 110 -3.78 -4.73 -2.10
CA LEU A 110 -4.91 -5.59 -2.43
C LEU A 110 -4.89 -6.92 -1.65
N GLY A 111 -3.72 -7.36 -1.20
CA GLY A 111 -3.57 -8.58 -0.42
C GLY A 111 -3.94 -8.46 1.06
N HIS A 112 -4.12 -7.24 1.59
CA HIS A 112 -4.39 -7.03 3.01
C HIS A 112 -5.79 -7.51 3.42
N TRP A 113 -5.86 -8.17 4.56
CA TRP A 113 -7.11 -8.56 5.22
C TRP A 113 -7.34 -7.77 6.53
N PRO A 114 -8.55 -7.85 7.13
CA PRO A 114 -8.82 -7.25 8.44
C PRO A 114 -7.72 -7.54 9.47
N TYR A 115 -7.11 -6.49 10.03
CA TYR A 115 -6.05 -6.61 11.05
C TYR A 115 -4.84 -7.44 10.61
N CYS A 116 -4.45 -7.31 9.33
CA CYS A 116 -3.38 -8.06 8.68
C CYS A 116 -2.09 -8.22 9.49
N HIS A 117 -1.36 -7.12 9.74
CA HIS A 117 -0.03 -7.21 10.37
C HIS A 117 -0.06 -7.84 11.78
N PRO A 118 -0.99 -7.49 12.69
CA PRO A 118 -1.12 -8.21 13.97
C PRO A 118 -1.27 -9.73 13.83
N ILE A 119 -1.93 -10.21 12.76
CA ILE A 119 -2.14 -11.64 12.51
C ILE A 119 -0.90 -12.27 11.88
N GLU A 120 -0.27 -11.59 10.92
CA GLU A 120 0.97 -12.07 10.29
C GLU A 120 2.11 -12.17 11.30
N ASP A 121 2.22 -11.21 12.23
CA ASP A 121 3.25 -11.18 13.28
C ASP A 121 3.16 -12.38 14.25
N LEU A 122 2.03 -13.10 14.28
CA LEU A 122 1.90 -14.35 15.03
C LEU A 122 2.73 -15.49 14.42
N GLY A 123 3.13 -15.39 13.15
CA GLY A 123 3.95 -16.41 12.48
C GLY A 123 3.25 -17.76 12.34
N LEU A 124 1.92 -17.77 12.20
CA LEU A 124 1.14 -19.00 12.06
C LEU A 124 1.39 -19.64 10.69
N ALA A 125 1.94 -20.86 10.67
CA ALA A 125 2.33 -21.55 9.43
C ALA A 125 1.20 -21.78 8.42
N ALA A 126 -0.07 -21.77 8.87
CA ALA A 126 -1.24 -21.94 8.02
C ALA A 126 -1.66 -20.63 7.31
N LEU A 127 -1.05 -19.49 7.64
CA LEU A 127 -1.43 -18.19 7.12
C LEU A 127 -0.42 -17.71 6.08
N PRO A 128 -0.88 -17.35 4.86
CA PRO A 128 -0.01 -16.76 3.86
C PRO A 128 0.43 -15.36 4.29
N HIS A 129 1.47 -14.83 3.66
CA HIS A 129 1.75 -13.40 3.70
C HIS A 129 0.74 -12.62 2.84
N HIS A 130 0.53 -11.35 3.16
CA HIS A 130 -0.41 -10.47 2.45
C HIS A 130 -0.01 -10.23 1.01
N GLU A 131 1.28 -10.06 0.75
CA GLU A 131 1.81 -9.96 -0.61
C GLU A 131 1.41 -11.17 -1.48
N GLU A 132 1.47 -12.38 -0.93
CA GLU A 132 1.06 -13.60 -1.64
C GLU A 132 -0.47 -13.71 -1.80
N SER A 133 -1.21 -13.17 -0.83
CA SER A 133 -2.67 -13.19 -0.84
C SER A 133 -3.28 -12.28 -1.90
N ALA A 134 -2.55 -11.28 -2.39
CA ALA A 134 -2.94 -10.51 -3.57
C ALA A 134 -3.23 -11.43 -4.78
N GLY A 135 -2.52 -12.57 -4.89
CA GLY A 135 -2.74 -13.56 -5.92
C GLY A 135 -4.17 -14.11 -5.97
N ARG A 136 -4.88 -14.17 -4.83
CA ARG A 136 -6.28 -14.62 -4.75
C ARG A 136 -7.24 -13.69 -5.52
N PHE A 137 -6.92 -12.40 -5.57
CA PHE A 137 -7.70 -11.38 -6.26
C PHE A 137 -7.23 -11.16 -7.70
N LEU A 138 -5.94 -11.34 -7.96
CA LEU A 138 -5.31 -11.12 -9.26
C LEU A 138 -5.48 -12.30 -10.23
N LEU A 139 -5.27 -13.54 -9.77
CA LEU A 139 -5.12 -14.71 -10.66
C LEU A 139 -6.43 -15.46 -10.94
N GLY A 140 -7.48 -15.21 -10.16
CA GLY A 140 -8.79 -15.83 -10.33
C GLY A 140 -9.58 -15.28 -11.53
N GLN A 141 -10.77 -15.83 -11.74
CA GLN A 141 -11.78 -15.28 -12.67
C GLN A 141 -12.49 -14.08 -12.01
N THR A 142 -11.75 -12.98 -11.85
CA THR A 142 -12.21 -11.75 -11.21
C THR A 142 -12.44 -10.64 -12.23
N ASP A 143 -13.23 -9.63 -11.86
CA ASP A 143 -13.38 -8.43 -12.69
C ASP A 143 -12.04 -7.70 -12.82
N LEU A 144 -11.24 -7.68 -11.75
CA LEU A 144 -9.89 -7.16 -11.77
C LEU A 144 -8.99 -7.86 -12.79
N ASN A 145 -8.98 -9.19 -12.84
CA ASN A 145 -8.20 -9.95 -13.82
C ASN A 145 -8.59 -9.58 -15.26
N ARG A 146 -9.90 -9.48 -15.52
CA ARG A 146 -10.45 -9.09 -16.82
C ARG A 146 -10.00 -7.67 -17.21
N VAL A 147 -10.10 -6.70 -16.30
CA VAL A 147 -9.65 -5.32 -16.55
C VAL A 147 -8.14 -5.26 -16.82
N LEU A 148 -7.33 -6.00 -16.07
CA LEU A 148 -5.88 -6.07 -16.29
C LEU A 148 -5.54 -6.57 -17.70
N ARG A 149 -6.20 -7.64 -18.15
CA ARG A 149 -5.93 -8.24 -19.47
C ARG A 149 -6.52 -7.43 -20.63
N GLU A 150 -7.75 -6.94 -20.50
CA GLU A 150 -8.49 -6.30 -21.60
C GLU A 150 -8.20 -4.80 -21.73
N VAL A 151 -8.08 -4.09 -20.61
CA VAL A 151 -7.92 -2.62 -20.60
C VAL A 151 -6.45 -2.23 -20.50
N TRP A 152 -5.70 -2.85 -19.58
CA TRP A 152 -4.29 -2.54 -19.37
C TRP A 152 -3.34 -3.38 -20.22
N GLN A 153 -3.80 -4.52 -20.73
CA GLN A 153 -2.99 -5.49 -21.47
C GLN A 153 -1.77 -5.97 -20.67
N ILE A 154 -1.96 -6.14 -19.36
CA ILE A 154 -0.96 -6.63 -18.40
C ILE A 154 -1.36 -8.04 -17.97
N ASP A 155 -0.38 -8.96 -17.88
CA ASP A 155 -0.63 -10.24 -17.23
C ASP A 155 -0.69 -10.04 -15.71
N PRO A 156 -1.78 -10.44 -15.02
CA PRO A 156 -1.87 -10.38 -13.57
C PRO A 156 -0.71 -11.08 -12.84
N ALA A 157 -0.07 -12.08 -13.45
CA ALA A 157 1.11 -12.73 -12.90
C ALA A 157 2.32 -11.77 -12.80
N ASP A 158 2.47 -10.82 -13.73
CA ASP A 158 3.55 -9.82 -13.69
C ASP A 158 3.32 -8.81 -12.56
N VAL A 159 2.06 -8.44 -12.30
CA VAL A 159 1.70 -7.61 -11.13
C VAL A 159 2.07 -8.35 -9.86
N LEU A 160 1.66 -9.61 -9.74
CA LEU A 160 1.96 -10.43 -8.56
C LEU A 160 3.47 -10.62 -8.36
N ASP A 161 4.27 -10.80 -9.41
CA ASP A 161 5.73 -10.92 -9.32
C ASP A 161 6.42 -9.62 -8.87
N LEU A 162 5.75 -8.47 -9.05
CA LEU A 162 6.23 -7.20 -8.50
C LEU A 162 5.89 -7.04 -7.01
N LEU A 163 4.73 -7.54 -6.58
CA LEU A 163 4.27 -7.50 -5.18
C LEU A 163 4.90 -8.57 -4.30
N ALA A 164 5.01 -9.80 -4.81
CA ALA A 164 5.53 -10.98 -4.14
C ALA A 164 6.69 -11.56 -5.00
N PRO A 165 7.93 -11.09 -4.80
CA PRO A 165 9.01 -11.26 -5.77
C PRO A 165 9.40 -12.72 -6.03
N ARG A 166 9.41 -13.12 -7.31
CA ARG A 166 9.93 -14.42 -7.78
C ARG A 166 11.05 -14.26 -8.82
N THR A 167 11.04 -13.19 -9.62
CA THR A 167 12.11 -12.89 -10.57
C THR A 167 13.04 -11.77 -10.09
N HIS A 168 14.33 -11.86 -10.42
CA HIS A 168 15.36 -10.90 -9.95
C HIS A 168 16.12 -10.20 -11.09
N SER A 169 15.47 -9.96 -12.23
CA SER A 169 16.08 -9.17 -13.30
C SER A 169 16.36 -7.72 -12.85
N PRO A 170 17.38 -7.04 -13.41
CA PRO A 170 17.68 -5.65 -13.07
C PRO A 170 16.48 -4.71 -13.21
N ARG A 171 15.67 -4.90 -14.27
CA ARG A 171 14.41 -4.18 -14.48
C ARG A 171 13.43 -4.37 -13.32
N MET A 172 13.17 -5.62 -12.93
CA MET A 172 12.24 -5.92 -11.83
C MET A 172 12.77 -5.43 -10.49
N LYS A 173 14.10 -5.49 -10.25
CA LYS A 173 14.71 -4.86 -9.07
C LYS A 173 14.48 -3.35 -9.04
N MET A 174 14.65 -2.68 -10.18
CA MET A 174 14.42 -1.24 -10.28
C MET A 174 12.97 -0.89 -9.95
N LEU A 175 11.99 -1.56 -10.57
CA LEU A 175 10.57 -1.33 -10.28
C LEU A 175 10.23 -1.61 -8.81
N ARG A 176 10.74 -2.71 -8.24
CA ARG A 176 10.52 -3.01 -6.82
C ARG A 176 11.14 -2.00 -5.89
N SER A 177 12.33 -1.48 -6.20
CA SER A 177 12.96 -0.45 -5.35
C SER A 177 12.15 0.85 -5.28
N ILE A 178 11.31 1.11 -6.29
CA ILE A 178 10.37 2.24 -6.28
C ILE A 178 9.18 1.92 -5.36
N LEU A 179 8.66 0.69 -5.41
CA LEU A 179 7.49 0.25 -4.64
C LEU A 179 7.79 -0.01 -3.17
N SER A 180 8.92 -0.67 -2.88
CA SER A 180 9.38 -1.09 -1.56
C SER A 180 10.89 -0.87 -1.42
N GLY A 181 11.25 0.09 -0.56
CA GLY A 181 12.60 0.57 -0.31
C GLY A 181 12.66 1.62 0.81
N PRO A 182 13.81 2.27 1.04
CA PRO A 182 13.93 3.29 2.09
C PRO A 182 13.18 4.59 1.79
N ILE A 183 12.96 4.90 0.52
CA ILE A 183 12.42 6.15 -0.03
C ILE A 183 11.33 5.87 -1.08
N ASP A 184 10.57 4.81 -0.87
CA ASP A 184 9.55 4.33 -1.80
C ASP A 184 8.27 5.18 -1.82
N ILE A 185 7.43 4.87 -2.80
CA ILE A 185 6.14 5.53 -3.02
C ILE A 185 5.10 5.22 -1.94
N ASP A 186 5.24 4.09 -1.25
CA ASP A 186 4.37 3.65 -0.15
C ASP A 186 4.59 4.51 1.11
N LYS A 187 5.83 4.57 1.61
CA LYS A 187 6.25 5.41 2.76
C LYS A 187 6.00 6.87 2.51
N MET A 188 6.20 7.32 1.26
CA MET A 188 5.90 8.69 0.85
C MET A 188 4.40 9.04 1.02
N ASP A 189 3.51 8.06 0.93
CA ASP A 189 2.09 8.25 1.19
C ASP A 189 1.73 8.11 2.67
N TYR A 190 2.01 6.95 3.27
CA TYR A 190 1.47 6.62 4.58
C TYR A 190 2.02 7.55 5.66
N LEU A 191 3.28 8.01 5.58
CA LEU A 191 3.84 8.88 6.62
C LEU A 191 3.05 10.19 6.75
N ASP A 192 2.75 10.83 5.62
CA ASP A 192 1.99 12.08 5.58
C ASP A 192 0.53 11.82 5.98
N ARG A 193 -0.09 10.78 5.41
CA ARG A 193 -1.50 10.43 5.65
C ARG A 193 -1.77 10.02 7.10
N ASP A 194 -0.94 9.14 7.65
CA ASP A 194 -1.07 8.68 9.02
C ASP A 194 -0.84 9.84 9.99
N SER A 195 0.13 10.72 9.69
CA SER A 195 0.36 11.93 10.49
C SER A 195 -0.87 12.83 10.52
N LEU A 196 -1.53 13.04 9.37
CA LEU A 196 -2.77 13.81 9.29
C LEU A 196 -3.87 13.20 10.15
N HIS A 197 -4.17 11.91 9.98
CA HIS A 197 -5.31 11.25 10.62
C HIS A 197 -5.08 10.95 12.11
N ALA A 198 -3.84 10.68 12.51
CA ALA A 198 -3.46 10.58 13.92
C ALA A 198 -3.39 11.96 14.60
N GLY A 199 -3.48 13.07 13.84
CA GLY A 199 -3.42 14.42 14.40
C GLY A 199 -2.04 14.83 14.92
N VAL A 200 -0.98 14.19 14.42
CA VAL A 200 0.42 14.43 14.83
C VAL A 200 1.19 15.17 13.72
N PRO A 201 2.29 15.87 14.03
CA PRO A 201 3.08 16.57 13.02
C PRO A 201 4.24 15.74 12.44
N TYR A 202 4.47 14.53 12.95
CA TYR A 202 5.76 13.85 12.80
C TYR A 202 6.02 13.32 11.37
N GLY A 203 4.99 12.85 10.67
CA GLY A 203 5.15 12.18 9.38
C GLY A 203 5.09 13.09 8.16
N ARG A 204 4.87 14.41 8.32
CA ARG A 204 4.69 15.37 7.20
C ARG A 204 5.83 16.37 7.02
N ASN A 205 6.82 16.37 7.90
CA ASN A 205 7.88 17.40 7.95
C ASN A 205 9.13 17.01 7.15
N PHE A 206 8.96 16.59 5.89
CA PHE A 206 10.06 16.37 4.96
C PHE A 206 9.72 16.89 3.56
N ASP A 207 10.72 17.38 2.84
CA ASP A 207 10.51 18.00 1.53
C ASP A 207 10.32 16.94 0.43
N ARG A 208 9.07 16.56 0.22
CA ARG A 208 8.65 15.57 -0.79
C ARG A 208 9.07 15.98 -2.20
N ASN A 209 8.93 17.26 -2.55
CA ASN A 209 9.25 17.76 -3.88
C ASN A 209 10.75 17.69 -4.14
N ARG A 210 11.56 18.09 -3.15
CA ARG A 210 13.01 17.97 -3.23
C ARG A 210 13.45 16.53 -3.34
N LEU A 211 12.86 15.63 -2.55
CA LEU A 211 13.14 14.19 -2.61
C LEU A 211 12.86 13.64 -4.01
N ILE A 212 11.65 13.85 -4.53
CA ILE A 212 11.26 13.41 -5.88
C ILE A 212 12.19 14.01 -6.94
N SER A 213 12.45 15.32 -6.92
CA SER A 213 13.32 15.96 -7.93
C SER A 213 14.75 15.43 -7.94
N SER A 214 15.21 14.84 -6.83
CA SER A 214 16.57 14.31 -6.63
C SER A 214 16.69 12.81 -6.86
N LEU A 215 15.61 12.13 -7.26
CA LEU A 215 15.63 10.70 -7.57
C LEU A 215 16.51 10.40 -8.78
N THR A 216 17.30 9.34 -8.69
CA THR A 216 18.13 8.79 -9.77
C THR A 216 18.32 7.29 -9.54
N LEU A 217 19.20 6.65 -10.30
CA LEU A 217 19.52 5.23 -10.18
C LEU A 217 20.86 5.06 -9.45
N ASN A 218 21.00 3.98 -8.68
CA ASN A 218 22.27 3.58 -8.06
C ASN A 218 23.38 3.34 -9.10
N GLU A 219 24.61 3.09 -8.66
CA GLU A 219 25.74 2.85 -9.57
C GLU A 219 25.50 1.65 -10.50
N ALA A 220 24.93 0.56 -9.99
CA ALA A 220 24.58 -0.62 -10.78
C ALA A 220 23.44 -0.39 -11.80
N GLY A 221 22.66 0.67 -11.61
CA GLY A 221 21.53 1.03 -12.47
C GLY A 221 20.25 0.23 -12.21
N ASP A 222 20.19 -0.59 -11.17
CA ASP A 222 19.10 -1.54 -10.91
C ASP A 222 18.28 -1.22 -9.65
N SER A 223 18.48 -0.07 -9.03
CA SER A 223 17.70 0.39 -7.87
C SER A 223 17.64 1.91 -7.76
N LEU A 224 16.58 2.40 -7.11
CA LEU A 224 16.38 3.80 -6.78
C LEU A 224 17.50 4.33 -5.88
N ALA A 225 17.97 5.53 -6.18
CA ALA A 225 18.93 6.29 -5.39
C ALA A 225 18.51 7.78 -5.34
N ILE A 226 19.19 8.53 -4.48
CA ILE A 226 19.03 9.99 -4.36
C ILE A 226 20.38 10.64 -4.59
N ASP A 227 20.40 11.70 -5.40
CA ASP A 227 21.60 12.51 -5.57
C ASP A 227 21.92 13.36 -4.32
N SER A 228 23.07 14.02 -4.30
CA SER A 228 23.50 14.82 -3.15
C SER A 228 22.55 15.98 -2.81
N LYS A 229 21.72 16.44 -3.75
CA LYS A 229 20.77 17.54 -3.55
C LYS A 229 19.56 17.10 -2.72
N GLY A 230 19.20 15.81 -2.76
CA GLY A 230 18.07 15.25 -2.02
C GLY A 230 18.43 14.70 -0.63
N LYS A 231 19.72 14.69 -0.26
CA LYS A 231 20.22 14.09 0.99
C LYS A 231 19.40 14.50 2.23
N THR A 232 19.25 15.80 2.47
CA THR A 232 18.53 16.29 3.66
C THR A 232 17.05 15.90 3.66
N ALA A 233 16.40 15.90 2.48
CA ALA A 233 15.01 15.47 2.38
C ALA A 233 14.87 13.97 2.71
N ALA A 234 15.81 13.15 2.28
CA ALA A 234 15.86 11.73 2.62
C ALA A 234 16.12 11.50 4.12
N GLU A 235 17.08 12.21 4.72
CA GLU A 235 17.36 12.14 6.17
C GLU A 235 16.12 12.51 7.00
N LEU A 236 15.41 13.57 6.60
CA LEU A 236 14.18 13.98 7.27
C LEU A 236 13.04 12.97 7.09
N MET A 237 12.92 12.31 5.93
CA MET A 237 11.94 11.23 5.73
C MET A 237 12.22 10.04 6.65
N VAL A 238 13.49 9.64 6.78
CA VAL A 238 13.90 8.56 7.70
C VAL A 238 13.60 8.94 9.14
N PHE A 239 13.89 10.19 9.54
CA PHE A 239 13.57 10.70 10.87
C PHE A 239 12.06 10.75 11.12
N ALA A 240 11.28 11.25 10.16
CA ALA A 240 9.82 11.27 10.23
C ALA A 240 9.25 9.86 10.43
N ARG A 241 9.77 8.87 9.70
CA ARG A 241 9.43 7.45 9.90
C ARG A 241 9.77 6.99 11.31
N TYR A 242 10.98 7.26 11.79
CA TYR A 242 11.38 6.88 13.15
C TYR A 242 10.42 7.43 14.21
N VAL A 243 10.06 8.71 14.12
CA VAL A 243 9.16 9.34 15.09
C VAL A 243 7.73 8.79 14.96
N MET A 244 7.22 8.54 13.75
CA MET A 244 5.91 7.90 13.55
C MET A 244 5.86 6.50 14.18
N PHE A 245 6.94 5.72 14.07
CA PHE A 245 7.06 4.43 14.75
C PHE A 245 7.06 4.59 16.26
N SER A 246 7.88 5.47 16.82
CA SER A 246 7.95 5.71 18.27
C SER A 246 6.60 6.16 18.85
N GLU A 247 6.00 7.18 18.23
CA GLU A 247 4.90 7.91 18.85
C GLU A 247 3.53 7.33 18.51
N VAL A 248 3.35 6.73 17.33
CA VAL A 248 2.03 6.26 16.87
C VAL A 248 1.99 4.74 16.81
N TYR A 249 2.83 4.12 15.97
CA TYR A 249 2.72 2.68 15.71
C TYR A 249 3.13 1.83 16.92
N TRP A 250 4.10 2.29 17.72
CA TRP A 250 4.56 1.62 18.94
C TRP A 250 4.03 2.25 20.23
N HIS A 251 3.04 3.14 20.15
CA HIS A 251 2.39 3.67 21.33
C HIS A 251 1.92 2.52 22.23
N HIS A 252 2.28 2.56 23.51
CA HIS A 252 2.07 1.44 24.43
C HIS A 252 0.62 0.94 24.46
N ALA A 253 -0.37 1.84 24.47
CA ALA A 253 -1.79 1.45 24.43
C ALA A 253 -2.21 0.81 23.10
N VAL A 254 -1.66 1.24 21.96
CA VAL A 254 -1.89 0.59 20.66
C VAL A 254 -1.33 -0.83 20.70
N ARG A 255 -0.09 -0.98 21.19
CA ARG A 255 0.55 -2.29 21.32
C ARG A 255 -0.20 -3.23 22.27
N SER A 256 -0.78 -2.70 23.35
CA SER A 256 -1.65 -3.46 24.24
C SER A 256 -2.88 -3.98 23.50
N ALA A 257 -3.62 -3.11 22.80
CA ALA A 257 -4.79 -3.52 22.02
C ALA A 257 -4.42 -4.55 20.93
N THR A 258 -3.33 -4.31 20.20
CA THR A 258 -2.80 -5.24 19.19
C THR A 258 -2.47 -6.61 19.79
N THR A 259 -1.84 -6.64 20.97
CA THR A 259 -1.49 -7.90 21.64
C THR A 259 -2.74 -8.64 22.15
N MET A 260 -3.72 -7.91 22.69
CA MET A 260 -5.00 -8.48 23.13
C MET A 260 -5.74 -9.11 21.94
N PHE A 261 -5.82 -8.41 20.81
CA PHE A 261 -6.42 -8.91 19.59
C PHE A 261 -5.68 -10.14 19.05
N ALA A 262 -4.35 -10.05 18.89
CA ALA A 262 -3.54 -11.15 18.37
C ALA A 262 -3.66 -12.41 19.25
N ARG A 263 -3.72 -12.23 20.58
CA ARG A 263 -3.96 -13.33 21.53
C ARG A 263 -5.35 -13.93 21.39
N ALA A 264 -6.39 -13.12 21.25
CA ALA A 264 -7.75 -13.59 21.02
C ALA A 264 -7.86 -14.36 19.70
N PHE A 265 -7.30 -13.81 18.61
CA PHE A 265 -7.24 -14.46 17.31
C PHE A 265 -6.51 -15.80 17.40
N TYR A 266 -5.34 -15.86 18.07
CA TYR A 266 -4.59 -17.11 18.26
C TYR A 266 -5.42 -18.22 18.93
N HIS A 267 -6.32 -17.90 19.87
CA HIS A 267 -7.18 -18.92 20.48
C HIS A 267 -8.33 -19.36 19.57
N LEU A 268 -8.81 -18.47 18.70
CA LEU A 268 -10.05 -18.65 17.95
C LEU A 268 -9.83 -19.05 16.48
N HIS A 269 -8.61 -18.87 15.93
CA HIS A 269 -8.36 -19.02 14.49
C HIS A 269 -8.68 -20.42 13.94
N GLN A 270 -8.65 -21.46 14.79
CA GLN A 270 -8.99 -22.84 14.41
C GLN A 270 -10.50 -23.08 14.33
N GLN A 271 -11.31 -22.17 14.88
CA GLN A 271 -12.76 -22.29 14.99
C GLN A 271 -13.49 -21.39 13.98
N ILE A 272 -12.75 -20.56 13.24
CA ILE A 272 -13.30 -19.64 12.23
C ILE A 272 -12.91 -20.11 10.82
N ASP A 273 -13.77 -19.78 9.86
CA ASP A 273 -13.42 -19.87 8.44
C ASP A 273 -12.46 -18.72 8.08
N LEU A 274 -11.17 -19.04 7.99
CA LEU A 274 -10.11 -18.09 7.66
C LEU A 274 -10.27 -17.50 6.25
N ASP A 275 -10.78 -18.27 5.30
CA ASP A 275 -10.96 -17.79 3.93
C ASP A 275 -12.12 -16.79 3.83
N ALA A 276 -13.18 -16.99 4.60
CA ALA A 276 -14.24 -16.00 4.77
C ALA A 276 -13.72 -14.76 5.52
N PHE A 277 -12.95 -14.94 6.58
CA PHE A 277 -12.36 -13.85 7.36
C PHE A 277 -11.46 -12.93 6.50
N PHE A 278 -10.59 -13.51 5.66
CA PHE A 278 -9.66 -12.75 4.84
C PHE A 278 -10.32 -11.98 3.69
N ARG A 279 -11.49 -12.44 3.24
CA ARG A 279 -12.29 -11.76 2.20
C ARG A 279 -13.33 -10.79 2.78
N GLY A 280 -13.62 -10.91 4.07
CA GLY A 280 -14.65 -10.15 4.76
C GLY A 280 -14.26 -8.71 5.06
N ARG A 281 -15.25 -7.95 5.54
CA ARG A 281 -15.06 -6.61 6.10
C ARG A 281 -14.56 -6.72 7.53
N GLU A 282 -13.86 -5.69 8.01
CA GLU A 282 -13.44 -5.64 9.42
C GLU A 282 -14.61 -5.83 10.39
N SER A 283 -15.76 -5.19 10.15
CA SER A 283 -16.95 -5.30 11.00
C SER A 283 -17.42 -6.73 11.17
N ASP A 284 -17.48 -7.47 10.07
CA ASP A 284 -18.02 -8.83 10.03
C ASP A 284 -17.03 -9.80 10.70
N SER A 285 -15.74 -9.57 10.47
CA SER A 285 -14.64 -10.29 11.13
C SER A 285 -14.63 -10.10 12.64
N ILE A 286 -14.87 -8.87 13.13
CA ILE A 286 -14.98 -8.58 14.58
C ILE A 286 -16.19 -9.28 15.17
N GLU A 287 -17.36 -9.18 14.54
CA GLU A 287 -18.60 -9.79 15.04
C GLU A 287 -18.46 -11.31 15.13
N ASN A 288 -17.91 -11.96 14.11
CA ASN A 288 -17.63 -13.40 14.14
C ASN A 288 -16.68 -13.76 15.28
N LEU A 289 -15.57 -13.03 15.45
CA LEU A 289 -14.64 -13.26 16.56
C LEU A 289 -15.32 -13.11 17.93
N ARG A 290 -16.14 -12.07 18.12
CA ARG A 290 -16.89 -11.86 19.38
C ARG A 290 -17.86 -13.01 19.65
N GLN A 291 -18.55 -13.50 18.62
CA GLN A 291 -19.47 -14.64 18.76
C GLN A 291 -18.73 -15.92 19.18
N GLN A 292 -17.60 -16.24 18.55
CA GLN A 292 -16.79 -17.40 18.92
C GLN A 292 -16.12 -17.26 20.29
N ALA A 293 -15.89 -16.02 20.75
CA ALA A 293 -15.24 -15.77 22.03
C ALA A 293 -16.17 -15.94 23.24
N ARG A 294 -17.50 -15.94 23.07
CA ARG A 294 -18.46 -15.95 24.19
C ARG A 294 -18.23 -17.12 25.15
N GLY A 295 -18.12 -16.82 26.44
CA GLY A 295 -17.86 -17.79 27.49
C GLY A 295 -16.42 -18.33 27.53
N THR A 296 -15.50 -17.76 26.74
CA THR A 296 -14.07 -18.11 26.72
C THR A 296 -13.23 -16.99 27.34
N ALA A 297 -11.96 -17.29 27.64
CA ALA A 297 -11.00 -16.27 28.09
C ALA A 297 -10.74 -15.16 27.05
N SER A 298 -11.06 -15.40 25.78
CA SER A 298 -10.90 -14.40 24.71
C SER A 298 -12.00 -13.34 24.68
N GLU A 299 -13.13 -13.56 25.38
CA GLU A 299 -14.26 -12.61 25.40
C GLU A 299 -13.83 -11.26 25.97
N GLN A 300 -13.20 -11.26 27.15
CA GLN A 300 -12.70 -10.05 27.81
C GLN A 300 -11.62 -9.33 26.98
N LEU A 301 -10.81 -10.09 26.23
CA LEU A 301 -9.80 -9.50 25.35
C LEU A 301 -10.44 -8.71 24.21
N LEU A 302 -11.50 -9.24 23.59
CA LEU A 302 -12.19 -8.57 22.49
C LEU A 302 -13.09 -7.43 22.98
N GLU A 303 -13.80 -7.60 24.09
CA GLU A 303 -14.62 -6.52 24.68
C GLU A 303 -13.78 -5.33 25.19
N GLY A 304 -12.55 -5.58 25.61
CA GLY A 304 -11.63 -4.50 25.98
C GLY A 304 -11.14 -3.67 24.79
N ILE A 305 -11.38 -4.11 23.55
CA ILE A 305 -10.94 -3.44 22.31
C ILE A 305 -12.13 -2.87 21.54
N PHE A 306 -13.22 -3.64 21.43
CA PHE A 306 -14.35 -3.41 20.51
C PHE A 306 -15.70 -3.25 21.20
#